data_AF-A0A7X1CAL3-F1
#
_entry.id   AF-A0A7X1CAL3-F1
#
_cell.length_a   1.000
_cell.length_b   1.000
_cell.length_c   1.000
_cell.angle_alpha   90.00
_cell.angle_beta   90.00
_cell.angle_gamma   90.00
#
_symmetry.space_group_name_H-M   'P 1'
#
loop_
_entity.id
_entity.type
_entity.pdbx_description
1 polymer ?
#
loop_
_entity_poly.entity_id
_entity_poly.type
_entity_poly.pdbx_seq_one_letter_code
_entity_poly.pdbx_strand_id
1 'polypeptide(L)'
;MTEDLYRIRRKQEEEETAFFRDKKALLDQEAALYQHKTETIRALDDLADRTRHYLQDFVADRSDLQRAFQMIGSVSDEVTTVYRKENDALTYQLEELEADYRKKQAGYDQELQEARGK
;
A
#
# COMPACT_ATOMS: atom_id res chain seq x y z
N MET A 1 37.75 -19.54 10.27
CA MET A 1 36.45 -18.84 10.40
C MET A 1 35.90 -19.26 11.75
N THR A 2 35.74 -18.33 12.69
CA THR A 2 35.27 -18.63 14.06
C THR A 2 33.77 -18.88 14.07
N GLU A 3 33.30 -19.71 15.01
CA GLU A 3 31.87 -20.07 15.18
C GLU A 3 30.98 -18.82 15.34
N ASP A 4 31.51 -17.75 15.93
CA ASP A 4 30.87 -16.45 16.06
C ASP A 4 30.59 -15.76 14.71
N LEU A 5 31.54 -15.79 13.77
CA LEU A 5 31.34 -15.20 12.44
C LEU A 5 30.25 -15.94 11.65
N TYR A 6 30.16 -17.26 11.82
CA TYR A 6 29.10 -18.06 11.21
C TYR A 6 27.73 -17.71 11.79
N ARG A 7 27.65 -17.57 13.12
CA ARG A 7 26.41 -17.19 13.81
C ARG A 7 25.92 -15.80 13.40
N ILE A 8 26.82 -14.80 13.29
CA ILE A 8 26.44 -13.44 12.89
C ILE A 8 25.94 -13.42 11.44
N ARG A 9 26.64 -14.09 10.51
CA ARG A 9 26.19 -14.20 9.12
C ARG A 9 24.83 -14.87 8.99
N ARG A 10 24.59 -15.95 9.73
CA ARG A 10 23.30 -16.62 9.72
C ARG A 10 22.17 -15.70 10.18
N LYS A 11 22.39 -14.89 11.23
CA LYS A 11 21.41 -13.89 11.65
C LYS A 11 21.17 -12.82 10.58
N GLN A 12 22.21 -12.35 9.90
CA GLN A 12 22.05 -11.41 8.77
C GLN A 12 21.17 -12.01 7.67
N GLU A 13 21.41 -13.26 7.27
CA GLU A 13 20.63 -13.95 6.23
C GLU A 13 19.17 -14.16 6.64
N GLU A 14 18.92 -14.51 7.91
CA GLU A 14 17.57 -14.66 8.46
C GLU A 14 16.80 -13.32 8.47
N GLU A 15 17.45 -12.22 8.87
CA GLU A 15 16.87 -10.88 8.86
C GLU A 15 16.65 -10.34 7.44
N GLU A 16 17.58 -10.58 6.51
CA GLU A 16 17.44 -10.21 5.10
C GLU A 16 16.24 -10.92 4.46
N THR A 17 16.07 -12.21 4.75
CA THR A 17 14.92 -12.99 4.27
C THR A 17 13.61 -12.44 4.84
N ALA A 18 13.57 -12.12 6.14
CA ALA A 18 12.40 -11.52 6.77
C ALA A 18 12.07 -10.16 6.16
N PHE A 19 13.07 -9.30 5.98
CA PHE A 19 12.94 -8.00 5.33
C PHE A 19 12.33 -8.11 3.94
N PHE A 20 12.85 -8.98 3.07
CA PHE A 20 12.31 -9.15 1.72
C PHE A 20 10.87 -9.67 1.71
N ARG A 21 10.54 -10.58 2.63
CA ARG A 21 9.18 -11.10 2.76
C ARG A 21 8.21 -10.00 3.16
N ASP A 22 8.55 -9.23 4.18
CA ASP A 22 7.67 -8.21 4.74
C ASP A 22 7.57 -7.01 3.78
N LYS A 23 8.67 -6.62 3.13
CA LYS A 23 8.66 -5.60 2.05
C LYS A 23 7.76 -6.03 0.89
N LYS A 24 7.86 -7.29 0.46
CA LYS A 24 6.98 -7.82 -0.58
C LYS A 24 5.51 -7.77 -0.16
N ALA A 25 5.20 -8.15 1.09
CA ALA A 25 3.82 -8.10 1.58
C ALA A 25 3.24 -6.68 1.56
N LEU A 26 4.04 -5.66 1.93
CA LEU A 26 3.62 -4.26 1.85
C LEU A 26 3.40 -3.78 0.40
N LEU A 27 4.28 -4.17 -0.52
CA LEU A 27 4.12 -3.84 -1.95
C LEU A 27 2.91 -4.55 -2.57
N ASP A 28 2.64 -5.79 -2.19
CA ASP A 28 1.46 -6.54 -2.64
C ASP A 28 0.16 -5.87 -2.11
N GLN A 29 0.18 -5.32 -0.88
CA GLN A 29 -0.92 -4.52 -0.33
C GLN A 29 -1.12 -3.20 -1.08
N GLU A 30 -0.05 -2.49 -1.43
CA GLU A 30 -0.12 -1.26 -2.24
C GLU A 30 -0.75 -1.54 -3.62
N ALA A 31 -0.32 -2.62 -4.27
CA ALA A 31 -0.87 -3.04 -5.57
C ALA A 31 -2.36 -3.40 -5.46
N ALA A 32 -2.76 -4.14 -4.42
CA ALA A 32 -4.16 -4.48 -4.16
C ALA A 32 -5.01 -3.24 -3.89
N LEU A 33 -4.51 -2.29 -3.10
CA LEU A 33 -5.17 -1.02 -2.82
C LEU A 33 -5.42 -0.21 -4.10
N TYR A 34 -4.42 -0.13 -4.99
CA TYR A 34 -4.56 0.53 -6.28
C TYR A 34 -5.60 -0.15 -7.19
N GLN A 35 -5.61 -1.49 -7.22
CA GLN A 35 -6.62 -2.26 -7.96
C GLN A 35 -8.02 -1.99 -7.43
N HIS A 36 -8.23 -2.07 -6.11
CA HIS A 36 -9.51 -1.80 -5.48
C HIS A 36 -10.03 -0.39 -5.75
N LYS A 37 -9.16 0.63 -5.66
CA LYS A 37 -9.51 2.00 -6.05
C LYS A 37 -9.99 2.04 -7.50
N THR A 38 -9.23 1.46 -8.42
CA THR A 38 -9.53 1.49 -9.85
C THR A 38 -10.85 0.79 -10.17
N GLU A 39 -11.08 -0.38 -9.59
CA GLU A 39 -12.34 -1.12 -9.75
C GLU A 39 -13.53 -0.37 -9.18
N THR A 40 -13.37 0.27 -8.02
CA THR A 40 -14.44 1.07 -7.39
C THR A 40 -14.79 2.28 -8.24
N ILE A 41 -13.80 3.01 -8.75
CA ILE A 41 -14.05 4.16 -9.64
C ILE A 41 -14.76 3.72 -10.93
N ARG A 42 -14.32 2.62 -11.55
CA ARG A 42 -15.02 2.07 -12.74
C ARG A 42 -16.47 1.69 -12.44
N ALA A 43 -16.73 1.09 -11.28
CA ALA A 43 -18.09 0.75 -10.88
C ALA A 43 -18.96 1.99 -10.65
N LEU A 44 -18.39 3.09 -10.14
CA LEU A 44 -19.08 4.38 -10.01
C LEU A 44 -19.38 5.03 -11.36
N ASP A 45 -18.44 4.96 -12.32
CA ASP A 45 -18.64 5.44 -13.68
C ASP A 45 -19.74 4.62 -14.40
N ASP A 46 -19.71 3.29 -14.29
CA ASP A 46 -20.75 2.42 -14.82
C ASP A 46 -22.12 2.71 -14.19
N LEU A 47 -22.15 2.99 -12.89
CA LEU A 47 -23.36 3.38 -12.18
C LEU A 47 -23.89 4.74 -12.68
N ALA A 48 -23.00 5.71 -12.91
CA ALA A 48 -23.35 7.01 -13.46
C ALA A 48 -23.96 6.88 -14.86
N ASP A 49 -23.37 6.06 -15.73
CA ASP A 49 -23.87 5.83 -17.09
C ASP A 49 -25.23 5.12 -17.09
N ARG A 50 -25.42 4.10 -16.24
CA ARG A 50 -26.72 3.43 -16.09
C ARG A 50 -27.77 4.37 -15.51
N THR A 51 -27.41 5.16 -14.50
CA THR A 51 -28.29 6.17 -13.91
C THR A 51 -28.75 7.17 -14.97
N ARG A 52 -27.82 7.66 -15.81
CA ARG A 52 -28.16 8.50 -16.96
C ARG A 52 -29.14 7.80 -17.88
N HIS A 53 -28.81 6.59 -18.33
CA HIS A 53 -29.61 5.84 -19.31
C HIS A 53 -31.04 5.57 -18.83
N TYR A 54 -31.22 5.10 -17.59
CA TYR A 54 -32.54 4.71 -17.09
C TYR A 54 -33.39 5.88 -16.60
N LEU A 55 -32.78 6.97 -16.14
CA LEU A 55 -33.53 8.10 -15.60
C LEU A 55 -33.77 9.23 -16.62
N GLN A 56 -33.03 9.26 -17.72
CA GLN A 56 -33.15 10.32 -18.73
C GLN A 56 -34.54 10.41 -19.37
N ASP A 57 -35.25 9.28 -19.52
CA ASP A 57 -36.57 9.24 -20.17
C ASP A 57 -37.75 9.20 -19.17
N PHE A 58 -37.49 8.94 -17.88
CA PHE A 58 -38.53 8.71 -16.87
C PHE A 58 -38.67 9.86 -15.86
N VAL A 59 -37.68 10.73 -15.75
CA VAL A 59 -37.66 11.75 -14.70
C VAL A 59 -38.17 13.09 -15.26
N ALA A 60 -39.38 13.46 -14.85
CA ALA A 60 -39.98 14.76 -15.18
C ALA A 60 -39.26 15.94 -14.50
N ASP A 61 -38.60 15.69 -13.36
CA ASP A 61 -37.83 16.68 -12.58
C ASP A 61 -36.35 16.31 -12.48
N ARG A 62 -35.49 17.06 -13.18
CA ARG A 62 -34.04 16.82 -13.24
C ARG A 62 -33.31 16.90 -11.89
N SER A 63 -34.00 17.35 -10.82
CA SER A 63 -33.45 17.47 -9.47
C SER A 63 -32.95 16.13 -8.90
N ASP A 64 -33.71 15.04 -9.05
CA ASP A 64 -33.33 13.71 -8.54
C ASP A 64 -32.10 13.15 -9.26
N LEU A 65 -32.02 13.39 -10.57
CA LEU A 65 -30.88 12.99 -11.40
C LEU A 65 -29.61 13.77 -11.00
N GLN A 66 -29.73 15.08 -10.76
CA GLN A 66 -28.62 15.90 -10.26
C GLN A 66 -28.15 15.43 -8.89
N ARG A 67 -29.08 15.10 -7.99
CA ARG A 67 -28.76 14.59 -6.66
C ARG A 67 -28.02 13.25 -6.72
N ALA A 68 -28.45 12.34 -7.60
CA ALA A 68 -27.77 11.06 -7.82
C ALA A 68 -26.32 11.27 -8.30
N PHE A 69 -26.09 12.16 -9.27
CA PHE A 69 -24.74 12.45 -9.75
C PHE A 69 -23.86 13.15 -8.70
N GLN A 70 -24.44 14.04 -7.88
CA GLN A 70 -23.71 14.63 -6.75
C GLN A 70 -23.28 13.57 -5.74
N MET A 71 -24.15 12.61 -5.42
CA MET A 71 -23.80 11.50 -4.54
C MET A 71 -22.70 10.63 -5.11
N ILE A 72 -22.78 10.26 -6.40
CA ILE A 72 -21.73 9.48 -7.08
C ILE A 72 -20.38 10.22 -7.04
N GLY A 73 -20.39 11.52 -7.33
CA GLY A 73 -19.20 12.37 -7.25
C GLY A 73 -18.60 12.40 -5.84
N SER A 74 -19.43 12.61 -4.82
CA SER A 74 -18.98 12.61 -3.42
C SER A 74 -18.35 11.28 -3.01
N VAL A 75 -18.90 10.14 -3.44
CA VAL A 75 -18.33 8.83 -3.14
C VAL A 75 -16.99 8.62 -3.87
N SER A 76 -16.87 9.10 -5.11
CA SER A 76 -15.61 9.07 -5.86
C SER A 76 -14.48 9.87 -5.17
N ASP A 77 -14.82 11.06 -4.66
CA ASP A 77 -13.89 11.90 -3.89
C ASP A 77 -13.49 11.23 -2.57
N GLU A 78 -14.43 10.58 -1.89
CA GLU A 78 -14.17 9.83 -0.66
C GLU A 78 -13.23 8.65 -0.93
N VAL A 79 -13.50 7.84 -1.96
CA VAL A 79 -12.64 6.72 -2.39
C VAL A 79 -11.22 7.21 -2.67
N THR A 80 -11.08 8.33 -3.37
CA THR A 80 -9.77 8.92 -3.68
C THR A 80 -9.04 9.39 -2.43
N THR A 81 -9.77 9.95 -1.47
CA THR A 81 -9.24 10.42 -0.19
C THR A 81 -8.76 9.27 0.68
N VAL A 82 -9.58 8.23 0.82
CA VAL A 82 -9.25 7.00 1.57
C VAL A 82 -8.03 6.33 0.95
N TYR A 83 -8.03 6.16 -0.38
CA TYR A 83 -6.88 5.62 -1.12
C TYR A 83 -5.60 6.38 -0.80
N ARG A 84 -5.62 7.72 -0.88
CA ARG A 84 -4.42 8.53 -0.59
C ARG A 84 -3.93 8.29 0.83
N LYS A 85 -4.83 8.33 1.82
CA LYS A 85 -4.47 8.14 3.23
C LYS A 85 -3.85 6.76 3.49
N GLU A 86 -4.44 5.70 2.93
CA GLU A 86 -3.92 4.34 3.08
C GLU A 86 -2.60 4.15 2.35
N ASN A 87 -2.45 4.73 1.16
CA ASN A 87 -1.20 4.70 0.40
C ASN A 87 -0.06 5.44 1.13
N ASP A 88 -0.34 6.58 1.72
CA ASP A 88 0.62 7.32 2.54
C ASP A 88 1.06 6.50 3.77
N ALA A 89 0.12 5.78 4.40
CA ALA A 89 0.42 4.89 5.51
C ALA A 89 1.31 3.69 5.11
N LEU A 90 1.03 3.07 3.96
CA LEU A 90 1.87 1.99 3.40
C LEU A 90 3.27 2.49 3.04
N THR A 91 3.35 3.70 2.47
CA THR A 91 4.64 4.35 2.16
C THR A 91 5.46 4.54 3.42
N TYR A 92 4.85 5.08 4.48
CA TYR A 92 5.52 5.25 5.77
C TYR A 92 6.00 3.91 6.36
N GLN A 93 5.17 2.86 6.30
CA GLN A 93 5.56 1.53 6.78
C GLN A 93 6.74 0.94 6.00
N LEU A 94 6.79 1.16 4.69
CA LEU A 94 7.92 0.75 3.86
C LEU A 94 9.20 1.51 4.25
N GLU A 95 9.11 2.82 4.45
CA GLU A 95 10.25 3.64 4.86
C GLU A 95 10.78 3.22 6.25
N GLU A 96 9.89 2.97 7.20
CA GLU A 96 10.23 2.49 8.54
C GLU A 96 10.92 1.12 8.47
N LEU A 97 10.35 0.17 7.72
CA LEU A 97 10.93 -1.16 7.51
C LEU A 97 12.35 -1.07 6.89
N GLU A 98 12.55 -0.20 5.89
CA GLU A 98 13.86 0.00 5.27
C GLU A 98 14.87 0.65 6.23
N ALA A 99 14.43 1.63 7.03
CA ALA A 99 15.28 2.28 8.02
C ALA A 99 15.74 1.29 9.10
N ASP A 100 14.81 0.48 9.61
CA ASP A 100 15.09 -0.54 10.61
C ASP A 100 16.04 -1.62 10.08
N TYR A 101 15.82 -2.07 8.85
CA TYR A 101 16.71 -3.03 8.20
C TYR A 101 18.12 -2.48 8.05
N ARG A 102 18.28 -1.23 7.56
CA ARG A 102 19.59 -0.58 7.44
C ARG A 102 20.30 -0.45 8.77
N LYS A 103 19.57 -0.12 9.84
CA LYS A 103 20.11 -0.02 11.20
C LYS A 103 20.61 -1.38 11.70
N LYS A 104 19.82 -2.44 11.51
CA LYS A 104 20.23 -3.82 11.86
C LYS A 104 21.46 -4.26 11.06
N GLN A 105 21.47 -4.00 9.75
CA GLN A 105 22.60 -4.32 8.88
C GLN A 105 23.90 -3.66 9.33
N ALA A 106 23.85 -2.36 9.65
CA ALA A 106 25.00 -1.64 10.20
C ALA A 106 25.48 -2.23 11.53
N GLY A 107 24.56 -2.65 12.41
CA GLY A 107 24.90 -3.33 13.66
C GLY A 107 25.62 -4.66 13.43
N TYR A 108 25.13 -5.49 12.53
CA TYR A 108 25.80 -6.74 12.19
C TYR A 108 27.17 -6.54 11.54
N ASP A 109 27.33 -5.51 10.70
CA ASP A 109 28.62 -5.19 10.09
C ASP A 109 29.65 -4.76 11.14
N GLN A 110 29.24 -4.02 12.17
CA GLN A 110 30.08 -3.71 13.34
C GLN A 110 30.46 -4.97 14.12
N GLU A 111 29.48 -5.84 14.44
CA GLU A 111 29.74 -7.11 15.11
C GLU A 111 30.73 -8.00 14.33
N LEU A 112 30.61 -8.05 13.00
CA LEU A 112 31.54 -8.78 12.13
C LEU A 112 32.95 -8.18 12.15
N GLN A 113 33.09 -6.85 12.20
CA GLN A 113 34.39 -6.19 12.29
C GLN A 113 35.06 -6.49 13.63
N GLU A 114 34.32 -6.41 14.74
CA GLU A 114 34.82 -6.74 16.08
C GLU A 114 35.23 -8.22 16.19
N ALA A 115 34.43 -9.13 15.63
CA ALA A 115 34.72 -10.56 15.62
C ALA A 115 35.90 -10.96 14.71
N ARG A 116 36.30 -10.10 13.76
CA ARG A 116 37.51 -10.29 12.91
C ARG A 116 38.77 -9.69 13.53
N GLY A 117 38.63 -8.69 14.41
CA GLY A 117 39.73 -8.05 15.12
C GLY A 117 40.16 -8.76 16.42
N LYS A 118 39.40 -9.78 16.84
CA LYS A 118 39.71 -10.69 17.95
C LYS A 118 40.31 -11.99 17.42
#